data_AF-A0A957DIL0-F1
#
_entry.id   AF-A0A957DIL0-F1
#
_cell.length_a   1.000
_cell.length_b   1.000
_cell.length_c   1.000
_cell.angle_alpha   90.00
_cell.angle_beta   90.00
_cell.angle_gamma   90.00
#
_symmetry.space_group_name_H-M   'P 1'
#
loop_
_entity.id
_entity.type
_entity.pdbx_description
1 polymer ?
#
loop_
_entity_poly.entity_id
_entity_poly.type
_entity_poly.pdbx_seq_one_letter_code
_entity_poly.pdbx_strand_id
1 'polypeptide(L)'
;MNTEFFSYETMTWPEVAALPRDTPLLLPLGEGYDLARAASALGQPARVGVLPPLPFGWRGSGLAVAESLLGRLVANLLDSLREDGFSRVFALTPTGVDLGLGGGRLALPHVSQAAPALPLPAFSERDKVVIIPIGHTEQHGFHLPLSTDTLIIEAIGQGATAVVPALATCLPVFPYGVSTHRYAFAGTLNTGGRAFEDFWLAIVDALVARGFDRFYLMSGHGGSCSFLVNVVKYAGERHRRIFCATAWLHTSAHIAAPVVQAARRSARGGMGHAGELETAMILHLRPDLTRMDQVVDETDFIATDSYYMDWVEGGALVANPPWEDDTATGAYGAGSLATVENGVRWLNAGIAEKVAHIHEIHEQHTRREAKRQRVLGPFSDT
;
A
#
# COMPACT_ATOMS: atom_id res chain seq x y z
N MET A 1 20.60 8.96 28.70
CA MET A 1 19.70 7.81 28.47
C MET A 1 19.82 7.46 26.99
N ASN A 2 19.81 6.18 26.63
CA ASN A 2 19.80 5.78 25.22
C ASN A 2 18.35 5.80 24.73
N THR A 3 18.06 6.44 23.59
CA THR A 3 16.72 6.45 23.00
C THR A 3 16.37 5.07 22.46
N GLU A 4 15.22 4.54 22.87
CA GLU A 4 14.64 3.31 22.32
C GLU A 4 13.93 3.61 20.98
N PHE A 5 14.23 2.86 19.94
CA PHE A 5 13.53 2.95 18.65
C PHE A 5 12.64 1.73 18.46
N PHE A 6 11.41 1.94 17.99
CA PHE A 6 10.48 0.86 17.65
C PHE A 6 9.87 1.07 16.26
N SER A 7 9.54 -0.03 15.57
CA SER A 7 8.85 0.03 14.28
C SER A 7 7.34 0.19 14.50
N TYR A 8 6.81 1.31 14.04
CA TYR A 8 5.39 1.65 14.18
C TYR A 8 4.48 0.65 13.46
N GLU A 9 4.91 0.15 12.30
CA GLU A 9 4.10 -0.71 11.43
C GLU A 9 3.83 -2.10 12.01
N THR A 10 4.67 -2.54 12.96
CA THR A 10 4.56 -3.86 13.62
C THR A 10 3.56 -3.86 14.78
N MET A 11 3.12 -2.67 15.19
CA MET A 11 2.19 -2.50 16.30
C MET A 11 0.77 -2.90 15.90
N THR A 12 -0.07 -3.17 16.89
CA THR A 12 -1.53 -3.21 16.73
C THR A 12 -2.13 -1.85 17.11
N TRP A 13 -3.36 -1.55 16.69
CA TRP A 13 -3.94 -0.25 17.00
C TRP A 13 -4.13 0.02 18.52
N PRO A 14 -4.43 -0.98 19.39
CA PRO A 14 -4.45 -0.73 20.84
C PRO A 14 -3.08 -0.36 21.39
N GLU A 15 -2.00 -0.94 20.84
CA GLU A 15 -0.62 -0.58 21.22
C GLU A 15 -0.31 0.87 20.83
N VAL A 16 -0.75 1.32 19.64
CA VAL A 16 -0.66 2.73 19.23
C VAL A 16 -1.47 3.61 20.18
N ALA A 17 -2.69 3.20 20.52
CA ALA A 17 -3.56 3.93 21.43
C ALA A 17 -2.97 4.04 22.86
N ALA A 18 -2.11 3.12 23.25
CA ALA A 18 -1.42 3.13 24.54
C ALA A 18 -0.14 4.01 24.55
N LEU A 19 0.34 4.47 23.39
CA LEU A 19 1.54 5.32 23.34
C LEU A 19 1.30 6.68 24.02
N PRO A 20 2.29 7.21 24.77
CA PRO A 20 2.28 8.59 25.20
C PRO A 20 2.18 9.53 23.98
N ARG A 21 1.29 10.51 24.04
CA ARG A 21 1.00 11.43 22.91
C ARG A 21 2.11 12.44 22.63
N ASP A 22 3.11 12.51 23.50
CA ASP A 22 4.37 13.21 23.31
C ASP A 22 5.49 12.30 22.78
N THR A 23 5.22 11.02 22.50
CA THR A 23 6.15 10.12 21.82
C THR A 23 6.46 10.67 20.42
N PRO A 24 7.73 10.95 20.08
CA PRO A 24 8.08 11.37 18.74
C PRO A 24 7.87 10.26 17.72
N LEU A 25 7.20 10.58 16.62
CA LEU A 25 6.99 9.69 15.48
C LEU A 25 7.68 10.26 14.24
N LEU A 26 8.49 9.44 13.58
CA LEU A 26 9.29 9.81 12.42
C LEU A 26 8.78 9.06 11.18
N LEU A 27 8.43 9.80 10.12
CA LEU A 27 8.11 9.29 8.78
C LEU A 27 9.33 9.47 7.85
N PRO A 28 10.12 8.42 7.57
CA PRO A 28 11.33 8.56 6.76
C PRO A 28 11.05 8.64 5.26
N LEU A 29 11.78 9.52 4.57
CA LEU A 29 11.95 9.44 3.12
C LEU A 29 13.18 8.58 2.81
N GLY A 30 12.95 7.28 2.59
CA GLY A 30 13.98 6.26 2.41
C GLY A 30 14.52 5.68 3.72
N GLU A 31 15.32 4.63 3.58
CA GLU A 31 15.98 3.92 4.68
C GLU A 31 17.44 4.36 4.88
N GLY A 32 18.01 4.07 6.05
CA GLY A 32 19.45 4.25 6.30
C GLY A 32 19.83 5.59 6.94
N TYR A 33 18.88 6.30 7.56
CA TYR A 33 19.20 7.45 8.40
C TYR A 33 19.98 7.06 9.66
N ASP A 34 20.88 7.94 10.10
CA ASP A 34 21.52 7.85 11.41
C ASP A 34 20.50 8.23 12.51
N LEU A 35 19.89 7.21 13.09
CA LEU A 35 18.86 7.38 14.13
C LEU A 35 19.41 8.04 15.40
N ALA A 36 20.70 7.90 15.71
CA ALA A 36 21.29 8.60 16.87
C ALA A 36 21.29 10.11 16.67
N ARG A 37 21.52 10.59 15.43
CA ARG A 37 21.36 12.01 15.08
C ARG A 37 19.91 12.46 15.16
N ALA A 38 18.98 11.61 14.72
CA ALA A 38 17.55 11.91 14.83
C ALA A 38 17.12 12.07 16.31
N ALA A 39 17.53 11.15 17.19
CA ALA A 39 17.30 11.26 18.63
C ALA A 39 17.91 12.54 19.22
N SER A 40 19.15 12.87 18.84
CA SER A 40 19.80 14.11 19.30
C SER A 40 19.04 15.36 18.88
N ALA A 41 18.53 15.41 17.65
CA ALA A 41 17.73 16.53 17.15
C ALA A 41 16.36 16.64 17.84
N LEU A 42 15.83 15.51 18.34
CA LEU A 42 14.59 15.45 19.12
C LEU A 42 14.80 15.68 20.62
N GLY A 43 16.01 16.00 21.07
CA GLY A 43 16.31 16.24 22.49
C GLY A 43 16.46 14.96 23.32
N GLN A 44 16.90 13.87 22.71
CA GLN A 44 17.16 12.57 23.36
C GLN A 44 15.94 12.03 24.14
N PRO A 45 14.78 11.85 23.47
CA PRO A 45 13.60 11.30 24.11
C PRO A 45 13.85 9.86 24.58
N ALA A 46 13.05 9.38 25.53
CA ALA A 46 13.15 8.00 26.01
C ALA A 46 12.88 6.98 24.88
N ARG A 47 11.95 7.30 23.98
CA ARG A 47 11.59 6.47 22.83
C ARG A 47 11.22 7.29 21.59
N VAL A 48 11.33 6.67 20.42
CA VAL A 48 10.92 7.21 19.11
C VAL A 48 10.29 6.10 18.28
N GLY A 49 9.10 6.35 17.74
CA GLY A 49 8.49 5.47 16.74
C GLY A 49 8.97 5.83 15.35
N VAL A 50 9.36 4.82 14.57
CA VAL A 50 9.74 4.97 13.17
C VAL A 50 8.66 4.33 12.31
N LEU A 51 8.04 5.13 11.45
CA LEU A 51 7.03 4.69 10.49
C LEU A 51 7.69 3.99 9.30
N PRO A 52 6.93 3.19 8.53
CA PRO A 52 7.38 2.66 7.25
C PRO A 52 7.99 3.76 6.37
N PRO A 53 9.17 3.55 5.78
CA PRO A 53 9.76 4.56 4.92
C PRO A 53 8.96 4.70 3.62
N LEU A 54 8.84 5.92 3.10
CA LEU A 54 8.47 6.08 1.69
C LEU A 54 9.65 5.55 0.86
N PRO A 55 9.45 4.58 -0.06
CA PRO A 55 10.55 4.01 -0.84
C PRO A 55 11.05 5.00 -1.91
N PHE A 56 10.17 5.85 -2.43
CA PHE A 56 10.49 6.83 -3.48
C PHE A 56 9.56 8.05 -3.41
N GLY A 57 9.77 8.99 -4.33
CA GLY A 57 8.94 10.20 -4.49
C GLY A 57 9.72 11.50 -4.30
N TRP A 58 10.84 11.48 -3.58
CA TRP A 58 11.65 12.68 -3.35
C TRP A 58 12.83 12.77 -4.33
N ARG A 59 13.39 13.98 -4.47
CA ARG A 59 14.59 14.23 -5.28
C ARG A 59 15.78 13.40 -4.77
N GLY A 60 16.32 12.51 -5.61
CA GLY A 60 17.40 11.59 -5.24
C GLY A 60 16.93 10.15 -4.91
N SER A 61 15.62 9.91 -4.81
CA SER A 61 15.10 8.53 -4.65
C SER A 61 15.25 7.64 -5.89
N GLY A 62 15.50 8.26 -7.06
CA GLY A 62 15.44 7.62 -8.37
C GLY A 62 14.09 7.84 -9.07
N LEU A 63 12.98 7.82 -8.33
CA LEU A 63 11.64 8.03 -8.88
C LEU A 63 10.98 9.22 -8.17
N ALA A 64 11.44 10.42 -8.53
CA ALA A 64 11.01 11.66 -7.90
C ALA A 64 9.74 12.22 -8.55
N VAL A 65 8.88 12.81 -7.73
CA VAL A 65 7.77 13.66 -8.16
C VAL A 65 8.03 15.11 -7.71
N ALA A 66 7.15 16.04 -8.08
CA ALA A 66 7.25 17.41 -7.59
C ALA A 66 7.18 17.46 -6.05
N GLU A 67 8.08 18.22 -5.41
CA GLU A 67 8.15 18.31 -3.94
C GLU A 67 6.84 18.85 -3.33
N SER A 68 6.12 19.72 -4.05
CA SER A 68 4.80 20.21 -3.62
C SER A 68 3.72 19.11 -3.59
N LEU A 69 3.82 18.15 -4.50
CA LEU A 69 2.91 17.02 -4.59
C LEU A 69 3.20 16.00 -3.48
N LEU A 70 4.48 15.63 -3.32
CA LEU A 70 4.91 14.76 -2.23
C LEU A 70 4.62 15.40 -0.87
N GLY A 71 4.80 16.72 -0.75
CA GLY A 71 4.51 17.47 0.46
C GLY A 71 3.05 17.39 0.88
N ARG A 72 2.09 17.46 -0.07
CA ARG A 72 0.66 17.24 0.25
C ARG A 72 0.40 15.84 0.79
N LEU A 73 0.96 14.82 0.15
CA LEU A 73 0.81 13.43 0.57
C LEU A 73 1.39 13.22 1.98
N VAL A 74 2.62 13.67 2.21
CA VAL A 74 3.30 13.54 3.51
C VAL A 74 2.60 14.37 4.59
N ALA A 75 2.09 15.56 4.27
CA ALA A 75 1.31 16.35 5.22
C ALA A 75 0.06 15.58 5.70
N ASN A 76 -0.70 14.96 4.80
CA ASN A 76 -1.88 14.16 5.17
C ASN A 76 -1.53 12.97 6.08
N LEU A 77 -0.38 12.32 5.85
CA LEU A 77 0.10 11.23 6.72
C LEU A 77 0.47 11.75 8.12
N LEU A 78 1.18 12.89 8.20
CA LEU A 78 1.49 13.52 9.49
C LEU A 78 0.22 14.02 10.20
N ASP A 79 -0.76 14.51 9.46
CA ASP A 79 -2.04 14.96 10.01
C ASP A 79 -2.85 13.79 10.58
N SER A 80 -2.81 12.61 9.95
CA SER A 80 -3.41 11.38 10.50
C SER A 80 -2.85 11.08 11.91
N LEU A 81 -1.53 11.18 12.10
CA LEU A 81 -0.91 11.00 13.41
C LEU A 81 -1.30 12.12 14.41
N ARG A 82 -1.47 13.36 13.94
CA ARG A 82 -1.91 14.47 14.80
C ARG A 82 -3.36 14.30 15.24
N GLU A 83 -4.20 13.77 14.37
CA GLU A 83 -5.60 13.45 14.67
C GLU A 83 -5.70 12.30 15.70
N ASP A 84 -4.76 11.34 15.66
CA ASP A 84 -4.53 10.37 16.75
C ASP A 84 -3.97 11.01 18.04
N GLY A 85 -3.77 12.33 18.06
CA GLY A 85 -3.36 13.12 19.21
C GLY A 85 -1.84 13.26 19.38
N PHE A 86 -1.01 12.72 18.50
CA PHE A 86 0.45 12.85 18.63
C PHE A 86 0.93 14.28 18.36
N SER A 87 1.61 14.85 19.35
CA SER A 87 2.08 16.25 19.31
C SER A 87 3.44 16.43 18.62
N ARG A 88 4.19 15.33 18.42
CA ARG A 88 5.58 15.33 17.96
C ARG A 88 5.77 14.42 16.75
N VAL A 89 5.24 14.85 15.60
CA VAL A 89 5.30 14.09 14.34
C VAL A 89 6.17 14.81 13.32
N PHE A 90 7.10 14.08 12.70
CA PHE A 90 8.06 14.67 11.77
C PHE A 90 8.28 13.79 10.55
N ALA A 91 8.31 14.41 9.37
CA ALA A 91 8.92 13.79 8.21
C ALA A 91 10.45 13.90 8.32
N LEU A 92 11.14 12.77 8.24
CA LEU A 92 12.58 12.71 8.20
C LEU A 92 13.05 12.75 6.74
N THR A 93 13.70 13.85 6.37
CA THR A 93 14.01 14.22 4.97
C THR A 93 15.51 14.30 4.72
N PRO A 94 15.99 14.01 3.49
CA PRO A 94 17.36 14.32 3.11
C PRO A 94 17.62 15.82 3.16
N THR A 95 18.84 16.21 3.47
CA THR A 95 19.22 17.63 3.50
C THR A 95 18.98 18.27 2.13
N GLY A 96 18.26 19.39 2.10
CA GLY A 96 17.92 20.12 0.87
C GLY A 96 16.65 19.65 0.14
N VAL A 97 15.95 18.61 0.61
CA VAL A 97 14.58 18.32 0.20
C VAL A 97 13.64 19.11 1.10
N ASP A 98 12.79 19.97 0.52
CA ASP A 98 11.82 20.75 1.29
C ASP A 98 10.39 20.52 0.79
N LEU A 99 9.63 19.80 1.61
CA LEU A 99 8.25 19.44 1.32
C LEU A 99 7.23 20.50 1.77
N GLY A 100 7.68 21.66 2.27
CA GLY A 100 6.78 22.71 2.75
C GLY A 100 6.07 22.37 4.07
N LEU A 101 6.64 21.47 4.88
CA LEU A 101 6.02 20.96 6.11
C LEU A 101 6.25 21.84 7.35
N GLY A 102 7.00 22.94 7.21
CA GLY A 102 7.34 23.83 8.32
C GLY A 102 8.00 23.08 9.49
N GLY A 103 7.43 23.22 10.69
CA GLY A 103 7.92 22.54 11.91
C GLY A 103 7.75 21.01 11.91
N GLY A 104 6.98 20.44 10.97
CA GLY A 104 6.81 18.99 10.80
C GLY A 104 7.95 18.31 10.04
N ARG A 105 9.09 18.97 9.86
CA ARG A 105 10.25 18.46 9.11
C ARG A 105 11.47 18.33 10.01
N LEU A 106 12.12 17.18 9.93
CA LEU A 106 13.47 16.94 10.44
C LEU A 106 14.38 16.63 9.25
N ALA A 107 15.41 17.44 9.02
CA ALA A 107 16.34 17.26 7.90
C ALA A 107 17.66 16.68 8.39
N LEU A 108 18.07 15.52 7.84
CA LEU A 108 19.35 14.89 8.14
C LEU A 108 20.12 14.56 6.85
N PRO A 109 21.45 14.36 6.91
CA PRO A 109 22.20 13.79 5.80
C PRO A 109 21.69 12.39 5.46
N HIS A 110 21.63 12.06 4.17
CA HIS A 110 21.11 10.78 3.69
C HIS A 110 21.85 10.31 2.43
N VAL A 111 22.01 8.99 2.26
CA VAL A 111 22.76 8.39 1.14
C VAL A 111 22.20 8.76 -0.23
N SER A 112 20.89 9.00 -0.32
CA SER A 112 20.19 9.46 -1.54
C SER A 112 20.73 10.76 -2.14
N GLN A 113 21.48 11.55 -1.36
CA GLN A 113 22.12 12.78 -1.82
C GLN A 113 23.41 12.51 -2.62
N ALA A 114 24.04 11.35 -2.43
CA ALA A 114 25.27 10.95 -3.09
C ALA A 114 25.03 9.93 -4.22
N ALA A 115 24.06 9.03 -4.05
CA ALA A 115 23.68 8.02 -5.05
C ALA A 115 22.17 7.75 -4.98
N PRO A 116 21.50 7.38 -6.09
CA PRO A 116 20.08 7.04 -6.06
C PRO A 116 19.77 5.95 -5.04
N ALA A 117 18.72 6.13 -4.24
CA ALA A 117 18.37 5.22 -3.13
C ALA A 117 17.90 3.83 -3.59
N LEU A 118 17.29 3.74 -4.79
CA LEU A 118 16.75 2.50 -5.33
C LEU A 118 17.29 2.21 -6.73
N PRO A 119 17.54 0.93 -7.07
CA PRO A 119 17.67 0.54 -8.47
C PRO A 119 16.29 0.70 -9.12
N LEU A 120 16.15 1.74 -9.95
CA LEU A 120 15.03 1.84 -10.87
C LEU A 120 15.07 0.66 -11.85
N PRO A 121 13.92 0.23 -12.38
CA PRO A 121 13.90 -0.68 -13.50
C PRO A 121 14.88 -0.24 -14.60
N ALA A 122 15.72 -1.16 -15.03
CA ALA A 122 16.79 -0.88 -15.98
C ALA A 122 16.21 -0.62 -17.38
N PHE A 123 16.93 0.12 -18.23
CA PHE A 123 16.46 0.38 -19.60
C PHE A 123 16.27 -0.90 -20.43
N SER A 124 16.97 -1.97 -20.09
CA SER A 124 16.79 -3.31 -20.69
C SER A 124 15.47 -3.98 -20.30
N GLU A 125 14.70 -3.40 -19.37
CA GLU A 125 13.44 -3.93 -18.88
C GLU A 125 12.21 -3.18 -19.39
N ARG A 126 12.38 -2.23 -20.33
CA ARG A 126 11.28 -1.39 -20.85
C ARG A 126 10.12 -2.17 -21.45
N ASP A 127 10.38 -3.37 -21.98
CA ASP A 127 9.36 -4.24 -22.54
C ASP A 127 8.60 -5.06 -21.49
N LYS A 128 8.97 -4.97 -20.20
CA LYS A 128 8.30 -5.67 -19.10
C LYS A 128 7.12 -4.87 -18.54
N VAL A 129 6.21 -5.55 -17.87
CA VAL A 129 5.23 -4.91 -16.99
C VAL A 129 5.93 -4.40 -15.74
N VAL A 130 5.79 -3.11 -15.44
CA VAL A 130 6.19 -2.55 -14.14
C VAL A 130 5.05 -2.79 -13.16
N ILE A 131 5.28 -3.70 -12.21
CA ILE A 131 4.39 -3.96 -11.08
C ILE A 131 4.65 -2.90 -10.00
N ILE A 132 3.56 -2.28 -9.53
CA ILE A 132 3.58 -1.25 -8.51
C ILE A 132 2.71 -1.75 -7.34
N PRO A 133 3.31 -2.45 -6.35
CA PRO A 133 2.58 -2.89 -5.17
C PRO A 133 2.34 -1.71 -4.22
N ILE A 134 1.08 -1.51 -3.85
CA ILE A 134 0.62 -0.38 -3.02
C ILE A 134 -0.10 -0.98 -1.82
N GLY A 135 0.57 -0.97 -0.67
CA GLY A 135 0.02 -1.41 0.59
C GLY A 135 -0.70 -0.28 1.32
N HIS A 136 -0.81 -0.46 2.63
CA HIS A 136 -1.35 0.53 3.53
C HIS A 136 -0.81 0.29 4.95
N THR A 137 -0.94 1.32 5.80
CA THR A 137 -0.64 1.25 7.22
C THR A 137 -1.93 1.56 7.97
N GLU A 138 -2.59 0.53 8.50
CA GLU A 138 -3.87 0.67 9.20
C GLU A 138 -4.15 -0.37 10.25
N GLN A 139 -5.03 0.02 11.18
CA GLN A 139 -5.58 -0.86 12.20
C GLN A 139 -6.09 -2.17 11.56
N HIS A 140 -5.81 -3.32 12.17
CA HIS A 140 -6.38 -4.61 11.77
C HIS A 140 -6.84 -5.39 12.99
N GLY A 141 -7.80 -4.83 13.71
CA GLY A 141 -8.28 -5.41 14.96
C GLY A 141 -7.18 -5.43 16.03
N PHE A 142 -7.38 -6.29 17.02
CA PHE A 142 -6.44 -6.42 18.14
C PHE A 142 -5.24 -7.33 17.83
N HIS A 143 -5.33 -8.17 16.77
CA HIS A 143 -4.40 -9.28 16.59
C HIS A 143 -3.39 -9.12 15.46
N LEU A 144 -3.61 -8.22 14.50
CA LEU A 144 -2.74 -8.05 13.33
C LEU A 144 -1.95 -6.73 13.36
N PRO A 145 -0.76 -6.70 12.74
CA PRO A 145 0.07 -5.50 12.67
C PRO A 145 -0.53 -4.47 11.70
N LEU A 146 -0.18 -3.19 11.89
CA LEU A 146 -0.58 -2.13 10.96
C LEU A 146 -0.11 -2.35 9.52
N SER A 147 0.95 -3.13 9.32
CA SER A 147 1.55 -3.43 8.02
C SER A 147 0.87 -4.57 7.25
N THR A 148 -0.30 -5.06 7.68
CA THR A 148 -0.96 -6.25 7.09
C THR A 148 -1.09 -6.17 5.57
N ASP A 149 -1.71 -5.11 5.04
CA ASP A 149 -1.88 -4.89 3.60
C ASP A 149 -0.56 -4.84 2.85
N THR A 150 0.44 -4.17 3.45
CA THR A 150 1.77 -3.99 2.88
C THR A 150 2.50 -5.33 2.76
N LEU A 151 2.49 -6.14 3.82
CA LEU A 151 3.14 -7.46 3.84
C LEU A 151 2.52 -8.40 2.80
N ILE A 152 1.20 -8.40 2.67
CA ILE A 152 0.48 -9.27 1.72
C ILE A 152 0.79 -8.86 0.28
N ILE A 153 0.63 -7.58 -0.05
CA ILE A 153 0.78 -7.14 -1.45
C ILE A 153 2.23 -7.18 -1.92
N GLU A 154 3.19 -6.95 -1.00
CA GLU A 154 4.61 -7.14 -1.27
C GLU A 154 4.92 -8.59 -1.63
N ALA A 155 4.47 -9.54 -0.81
CA ALA A 155 4.70 -10.97 -1.06
C ALA A 155 4.10 -11.43 -2.40
N ILE A 156 2.91 -10.93 -2.75
CA ILE A 156 2.26 -11.24 -4.03
C ILE A 156 3.02 -10.62 -5.21
N GLY A 157 3.42 -9.34 -5.12
CA GLY A 157 4.15 -8.66 -6.18
C GLY A 157 5.53 -9.26 -6.45
N GLN A 158 6.28 -9.56 -5.39
CA GLN A 158 7.57 -10.24 -5.47
C GLN A 158 7.42 -11.67 -5.99
N GLY A 159 6.44 -12.42 -5.49
CA GLY A 159 6.14 -13.79 -5.93
C GLY A 159 5.78 -13.86 -7.42
N ALA A 160 4.91 -12.95 -7.90
CA ALA A 160 4.54 -12.90 -9.32
C ALA A 160 5.75 -12.58 -10.20
N THR A 161 6.59 -11.63 -9.80
CA THR A 161 7.81 -11.25 -10.52
C THR A 161 8.82 -12.40 -10.56
N ALA A 162 8.95 -13.17 -9.48
CA ALA A 162 9.84 -14.33 -9.42
C ALA A 162 9.38 -15.47 -10.36
N VAL A 163 8.07 -15.61 -10.59
CA VAL A 163 7.53 -16.61 -11.53
C VAL A 163 7.74 -16.19 -12.99
N VAL A 164 7.62 -14.90 -13.31
CA VAL A 164 7.77 -14.37 -14.68
C VAL A 164 8.83 -13.26 -14.81
N PRO A 165 10.10 -13.51 -14.44
CA PRO A 165 11.13 -12.46 -14.36
C PRO A 165 11.49 -11.86 -15.73
N ALA A 166 11.18 -12.56 -16.83
CA ALA A 166 11.35 -12.04 -18.19
C ALA A 166 10.23 -11.07 -18.62
N LEU A 167 9.07 -11.11 -17.95
CA LEU A 167 7.87 -10.38 -18.36
C LEU A 167 7.51 -9.24 -17.42
N ALA A 168 8.01 -9.25 -16.19
CA ALA A 168 7.70 -8.25 -15.18
C ALA A 168 8.94 -7.82 -14.38
N THR A 169 8.85 -6.60 -13.84
CA THR A 169 9.76 -6.05 -12.84
C THR A 169 8.90 -5.38 -11.75
N CYS A 170 9.37 -5.39 -10.50
CA CYS A 170 8.59 -4.92 -9.36
C CYS A 170 9.26 -3.71 -8.73
N LEU A 171 8.50 -2.63 -8.55
CA LEU A 171 8.93 -1.55 -7.67
C LEU A 171 8.85 -1.98 -6.20
N PRO A 172 9.61 -1.35 -5.29
CA PRO A 172 9.39 -1.52 -3.86
C PRO A 172 7.95 -1.18 -3.48
N VAL A 173 7.42 -1.90 -2.49
CA VAL A 173 6.06 -1.67 -1.98
C VAL A 173 5.95 -0.27 -1.39
N PHE A 174 4.88 0.43 -1.75
CA PHE A 174 4.56 1.73 -1.17
C PHE A 174 3.56 1.52 -0.03
N PRO A 175 3.91 1.81 1.24
CA PRO A 175 3.16 1.34 2.42
C PRO A 175 1.98 2.24 2.82
N TYR A 176 1.53 3.11 1.92
CA TYR A 176 0.49 4.11 2.19
C TYR A 176 -0.50 4.24 1.05
N GLY A 177 -1.77 4.40 1.41
CA GLY A 177 -2.88 4.47 0.47
C GLY A 177 -3.98 5.40 0.97
N VAL A 178 -5.21 5.14 0.52
CA VAL A 178 -6.39 5.91 0.93
C VAL A 178 -7.27 5.05 1.81
N SER A 179 -7.56 5.52 3.02
CA SER A 179 -8.56 4.92 3.91
C SER A 179 -9.68 5.92 4.19
N THR A 180 -10.92 5.48 3.97
CA THR A 180 -12.15 6.28 4.14
C THR A 180 -12.83 6.06 5.49
N HIS A 181 -12.24 5.24 6.37
CA HIS A 181 -12.80 4.80 7.64
C HIS A 181 -11.87 5.04 8.85
N ARG A 182 -10.81 5.83 8.64
CA ARG A 182 -9.70 6.02 9.59
C ARG A 182 -10.03 6.62 10.97
N TYR A 183 -11.21 7.22 11.17
CA TYR A 183 -11.47 8.00 12.40
C TYR A 183 -11.80 7.14 13.63
N ALA A 184 -12.21 5.89 13.43
CA ALA A 184 -12.71 5.04 14.51
C ALA A 184 -11.59 4.47 15.40
N PHE A 185 -10.40 4.25 14.84
CA PHE A 185 -9.30 3.56 15.53
C PHE A 185 -7.95 4.18 15.16
N ALA A 186 -7.04 4.22 16.15
CA ALA A 186 -5.72 4.80 15.97
C ALA A 186 -4.85 4.01 14.98
N GLY A 187 -3.84 4.64 14.41
CA GLY A 187 -2.83 3.95 13.59
C GLY A 187 -3.14 3.86 12.11
N THR A 188 -4.33 4.26 11.66
CA THR A 188 -4.68 4.32 10.24
C THR A 188 -4.22 5.60 9.58
N LEU A 189 -3.35 5.47 8.57
CA LEU A 189 -2.71 6.60 7.91
C LEU A 189 -3.29 6.85 6.52
N ASN A 190 -3.74 8.06 6.26
CA ASN A 190 -4.37 8.41 5.00
C ASN A 190 -3.53 9.39 4.19
N THR A 191 -3.22 9.02 2.95
CA THR A 191 -2.55 9.91 1.98
C THR A 191 -3.48 11.00 1.45
N GLY A 192 -4.81 10.84 1.58
CA GLY A 192 -5.83 11.71 1.01
C GLY A 192 -6.03 11.44 -0.49
N GLY A 193 -7.27 11.15 -0.89
CA GLY A 193 -7.59 10.64 -2.24
C GLY A 193 -7.01 11.45 -3.41
N ARG A 194 -7.12 12.79 -3.38
CA ARG A 194 -6.57 13.64 -4.45
C ARG A 194 -5.03 13.62 -4.50
N ALA A 195 -4.38 13.67 -3.33
CA ALA A 195 -2.92 13.63 -3.27
C ALA A 195 -2.38 12.26 -3.67
N PHE A 196 -3.09 11.18 -3.33
CA PHE A 196 -2.81 9.82 -3.80
C PHE A 196 -2.90 9.71 -5.32
N GLU A 197 -4.01 10.14 -5.93
CA GLU A 197 -4.20 10.10 -7.38
C GLU A 197 -3.15 10.92 -8.13
N ASP A 198 -2.92 12.16 -7.68
CA ASP A 198 -1.88 13.03 -8.23
C ASP A 198 -0.50 12.38 -8.15
N PHE A 199 -0.15 11.77 -7.01
CA PHE A 199 1.12 11.09 -6.79
C PHE A 199 1.33 9.94 -7.76
N TRP A 200 0.38 9.02 -7.84
CA TRP A 200 0.55 7.87 -8.72
C TRP A 200 0.53 8.24 -10.20
N LEU A 201 -0.23 9.27 -10.59
CA LEU A 201 -0.13 9.82 -11.94
C LEU A 201 1.27 10.38 -12.22
N ALA A 202 1.85 11.14 -11.30
CA ALA A 202 3.20 11.67 -11.47
C ALA A 202 4.28 10.56 -11.51
N ILE A 203 4.08 9.48 -10.76
CA ILE A 203 4.94 8.29 -10.81
C ILE A 203 4.86 7.61 -12.18
N VAL A 204 3.64 7.40 -12.71
CA VAL A 204 3.46 6.86 -14.06
C VAL A 204 4.07 7.80 -15.10
N ASP A 205 3.85 9.11 -15.02
CA ASP A 205 4.45 10.11 -15.91
C ASP A 205 5.98 9.98 -15.94
N ALA A 206 6.62 9.82 -14.77
CA ALA A 206 8.07 9.66 -14.66
C ALA A 206 8.57 8.33 -15.27
N LEU A 207 7.82 7.24 -15.13
CA LEU A 207 8.16 5.95 -15.74
C LEU A 207 7.98 5.97 -17.27
N VAL A 208 6.92 6.62 -17.76
CA VAL A 208 6.69 6.81 -19.20
C VAL A 208 7.80 7.63 -19.83
N ALA A 209 8.25 8.72 -19.17
CA ALA A 209 9.38 9.51 -19.62
C ALA A 209 10.69 8.69 -19.73
N ARG A 210 10.78 7.56 -19.03
CA ARG A 210 11.92 6.62 -19.09
C ARG A 210 11.75 5.52 -20.16
N GLY A 211 10.60 5.48 -20.84
CA GLY A 211 10.29 4.55 -21.93
C GLY A 211 9.57 3.27 -21.50
N PHE A 212 9.02 3.21 -20.30
CA PHE A 212 8.13 2.12 -19.89
C PHE A 212 6.70 2.40 -20.38
N ASP A 213 5.98 1.35 -20.78
CA ASP A 213 4.67 1.48 -21.43
C ASP A 213 3.61 0.51 -20.88
N ARG A 214 3.97 -0.38 -19.94
CA ARG A 214 3.07 -1.35 -19.32
C ARG A 214 3.14 -1.23 -17.80
N PHE A 215 2.02 -0.92 -17.17
CA PHE A 215 1.94 -0.68 -15.73
C PHE A 215 0.84 -1.51 -15.10
N TYR A 216 1.16 -2.12 -13.96
CA TYR A 216 0.18 -2.80 -13.11
C TYR A 216 0.22 -2.24 -11.70
N LEU A 217 -0.76 -1.40 -11.36
CA LEU A 217 -0.97 -0.89 -10.00
C LEU A 217 -1.75 -1.95 -9.23
N MET A 218 -1.15 -2.48 -8.16
CA MET A 218 -1.71 -3.55 -7.35
C MET A 218 -2.06 -3.03 -5.97
N SER A 219 -3.35 -3.05 -5.61
CA SER A 219 -3.80 -2.67 -4.27
C SER A 219 -3.67 -3.82 -3.28
N GLY A 220 -3.05 -3.56 -2.15
CA GLY A 220 -3.14 -4.36 -0.92
C GLY A 220 -4.35 -4.01 -0.06
N HIS A 221 -4.94 -2.82 -0.29
CA HIS A 221 -5.96 -2.22 0.57
C HIS A 221 -7.25 -1.93 -0.19
N GLY A 222 -8.40 -2.34 0.37
CA GLY A 222 -9.73 -2.13 -0.24
C GLY A 222 -10.03 -0.66 -0.57
N GLY A 223 -9.78 0.25 0.38
CA GLY A 223 -10.08 1.68 0.24
C GLY A 223 -9.31 2.40 -0.88
N SER A 224 -8.19 1.83 -1.36
CA SER A 224 -7.39 2.43 -2.44
C SER A 224 -7.89 2.05 -3.85
N CYS A 225 -8.71 1.01 -3.97
CA CYS A 225 -9.04 0.39 -5.26
C CYS A 225 -9.76 1.35 -6.23
N SER A 226 -10.74 2.10 -5.73
CA SER A 226 -11.51 3.07 -6.53
C SER A 226 -10.65 4.24 -7.02
N PHE A 227 -9.70 4.71 -6.21
CA PHE A 227 -8.74 5.75 -6.58
C PHE A 227 -7.74 5.24 -7.64
N LEU A 228 -7.29 3.99 -7.55
CA LEU A 228 -6.43 3.39 -8.57
C LEU A 228 -7.13 3.24 -9.92
N VAL A 229 -8.45 2.99 -9.94
CA VAL A 229 -9.23 3.04 -11.18
C VAL A 229 -9.15 4.42 -11.83
N ASN A 230 -9.29 5.50 -11.05
CA ASN A 230 -9.13 6.87 -11.57
C ASN A 230 -7.72 7.12 -12.11
N VAL A 231 -6.68 6.70 -11.37
CA VAL A 231 -5.28 6.81 -11.83
C VAL A 231 -5.09 6.11 -13.17
N VAL A 232 -5.56 4.87 -13.32
CA VAL A 232 -5.44 4.11 -14.56
C VAL A 232 -6.12 4.82 -15.74
N LYS A 233 -7.32 5.38 -15.52
CA LYS A 233 -8.06 6.10 -16.57
C LYS A 233 -7.35 7.38 -16.99
N TYR A 234 -6.94 8.21 -16.05
CA TYR A 234 -6.22 9.45 -16.34
C TYR A 234 -4.83 9.20 -16.93
N ALA A 235 -4.11 8.16 -16.49
CA ALA A 235 -2.83 7.78 -17.09
C ALA A 235 -2.98 7.38 -18.57
N GLY A 236 -4.01 6.58 -18.89
CA GLY A 236 -4.31 6.19 -20.27
C GLY A 236 -4.76 7.35 -21.16
N GLU A 237 -5.45 8.35 -20.58
CA GLU A 237 -5.79 9.61 -21.27
C GLU A 237 -4.54 10.44 -21.57
N ARG A 238 -3.65 10.64 -20.57
CA ARG A 238 -2.40 11.41 -20.71
C ARG A 238 -1.42 10.76 -21.68
N HIS A 239 -1.31 9.43 -21.64
CA HIS A 239 -0.30 8.67 -22.40
C HIS A 239 -0.95 7.63 -23.30
N ARG A 240 -1.35 8.06 -24.50
CA ARG A 240 -2.16 7.23 -25.41
C ARG A 240 -1.53 5.90 -25.88
N ARG A 241 -0.22 5.71 -25.64
CA ARG A 241 0.53 4.52 -26.05
C ARG A 241 0.72 3.48 -24.95
N ILE A 242 0.46 3.81 -23.68
CA ILE A 242 0.67 2.87 -22.58
C ILE A 242 -0.51 1.90 -22.44
N PHE A 243 -0.26 0.81 -21.71
CA PHE A 243 -1.29 -0.01 -21.11
C PHE A 243 -1.11 0.05 -19.58
N CYS A 244 -1.98 0.82 -18.92
CA CYS A 244 -2.03 0.93 -17.47
C CYS A 244 -3.24 0.14 -16.96
N ALA A 245 -3.05 -0.65 -15.91
CA ALA A 245 -4.09 -1.53 -15.37
C ALA A 245 -4.06 -1.57 -13.83
N THR A 246 -5.22 -1.88 -13.25
CA THR A 246 -5.41 -2.25 -11.85
C THR A 246 -6.45 -3.37 -11.79
N ALA A 247 -6.44 -4.16 -10.73
CA ALA A 247 -7.55 -5.02 -10.34
C ALA A 247 -8.26 -4.39 -9.13
N TRP A 248 -9.39 -4.95 -8.68
CA TRP A 248 -10.01 -4.56 -7.42
C TRP A 248 -9.06 -4.92 -6.26
N LEU A 249 -8.93 -6.19 -5.89
CA LEU A 249 -8.01 -6.62 -4.82
C LEU A 249 -7.12 -7.80 -5.23
N HIS A 250 -6.22 -8.20 -4.36
CA HIS A 250 -5.17 -9.17 -4.66
C HIS A 250 -5.66 -10.62 -4.84
N THR A 251 -6.90 -10.94 -4.43
CA THR A 251 -7.52 -12.28 -4.58
C THR A 251 -8.96 -12.22 -5.10
N SER A 252 -9.35 -11.14 -5.78
CA SER A 252 -10.75 -10.88 -6.15
C SER A 252 -11.15 -11.37 -7.55
N ALA A 253 -10.23 -11.84 -8.39
CA ALA A 253 -10.55 -12.20 -9.77
C ALA A 253 -10.76 -13.71 -9.98
N HIS A 254 -10.93 -14.11 -11.23
CA HIS A 254 -11.43 -15.42 -11.63
C HIS A 254 -10.51 -16.62 -11.32
N ILE A 255 -9.28 -16.39 -10.87
CA ILE A 255 -8.33 -17.46 -10.50
C ILE A 255 -8.29 -17.61 -8.98
N ALA A 256 -8.05 -16.52 -8.25
CA ALA A 256 -7.88 -16.57 -6.81
C ALA A 256 -9.21 -16.69 -6.08
N ALA A 257 -10.27 -15.99 -6.53
CA ALA A 257 -11.55 -15.97 -5.81
C ALA A 257 -12.18 -17.36 -5.66
N PRO A 258 -12.21 -18.25 -6.68
CA PRO A 258 -12.72 -19.62 -6.49
C PRO A 258 -11.89 -20.45 -5.49
N VAL A 259 -10.57 -20.26 -5.44
CA VAL A 259 -9.69 -20.95 -4.48
C VAL A 259 -9.94 -20.44 -3.06
N VAL A 260 -10.16 -19.14 -2.90
CA VAL A 260 -10.56 -18.54 -1.62
C VAL A 260 -11.91 -19.10 -1.17
N GLN A 261 -12.92 -19.07 -2.04
CA GLN A 261 -14.26 -19.56 -1.73
C GLN A 261 -14.32 -21.05 -1.42
N ALA A 262 -13.53 -21.89 -2.11
CA ALA A 262 -13.52 -23.32 -1.85
C ALA A 262 -12.87 -23.71 -0.50
N ALA A 263 -12.05 -22.81 0.07
CA ALA A 263 -11.23 -23.07 1.24
C ALA A 263 -11.61 -22.27 2.48
N ARG A 264 -12.43 -21.22 2.33
CA ARG A 264 -12.91 -20.40 3.45
C ARG A 264 -13.61 -21.25 4.48
N ARG A 265 -13.41 -20.92 5.75
CA ARG A 265 -14.06 -21.55 6.91
C ARG A 265 -15.18 -20.68 7.47
N SER A 266 -15.07 -19.37 7.29
CA SER A 266 -16.08 -18.39 7.68
C SER A 266 -17.28 -18.36 6.73
N ALA A 267 -18.45 -17.98 7.26
CA ALA A 267 -19.58 -17.56 6.45
C ALA A 267 -19.32 -16.20 5.78
N ARG A 268 -20.18 -15.80 4.83
CA ARG A 268 -20.14 -14.46 4.22
C ARG A 268 -20.07 -13.40 5.33
N GLY A 269 -19.07 -12.54 5.23
CA GLY A 269 -18.77 -11.51 6.22
C GLY A 269 -17.54 -11.80 7.08
N GLY A 270 -17.06 -13.04 7.11
CA GLY A 270 -15.87 -13.37 7.90
C GLY A 270 -14.52 -12.99 7.27
N MET A 271 -14.48 -12.43 6.06
CA MET A 271 -13.24 -12.14 5.34
C MET A 271 -13.06 -10.66 4.96
N GLY A 272 -13.82 -9.74 5.57
CA GLY A 272 -13.79 -8.30 5.24
C GLY A 272 -12.47 -7.62 5.59
N HIS A 273 -12.29 -7.30 6.87
CA HIS A 273 -11.14 -6.57 7.41
C HIS A 273 -10.69 -7.19 8.72
N ALA A 274 -9.38 -7.41 8.88
CA ALA A 274 -8.80 -8.25 9.93
C ALA A 274 -9.44 -9.65 10.00
N GLY A 275 -10.03 -10.08 8.89
CA GLY A 275 -10.82 -11.30 8.80
C GLY A 275 -9.98 -12.55 8.57
N GLU A 276 -10.65 -13.66 8.22
CA GLU A 276 -10.01 -14.95 8.00
C GLU A 276 -8.90 -14.87 6.93
N LEU A 277 -9.14 -14.13 5.83
CA LEU A 277 -8.23 -14.03 4.68
C LEU A 277 -6.87 -13.44 5.06
N GLU A 278 -6.89 -12.23 5.60
CA GLU A 278 -5.69 -11.47 5.98
C GLU A 278 -4.97 -12.17 7.12
N THR A 279 -5.71 -12.58 8.15
CA THR A 279 -5.14 -13.29 9.30
C THR A 279 -4.41 -14.56 8.86
N ALA A 280 -4.98 -15.33 7.93
CA ALA A 280 -4.33 -16.54 7.42
C ALA A 280 -3.04 -16.23 6.67
N MET A 281 -3.04 -15.20 5.81
CA MET A 281 -1.83 -14.79 5.09
C MET A 281 -0.74 -14.27 6.03
N ILE A 282 -1.08 -13.47 7.04
CA ILE A 282 -0.10 -12.98 8.01
C ILE A 282 0.41 -14.11 8.92
N LEU A 283 -0.43 -15.07 9.32
CA LEU A 283 0.03 -16.28 10.02
C LEU A 283 1.08 -17.06 9.21
N HIS A 284 1.00 -17.04 7.88
CA HIS A 284 2.01 -17.63 7.02
C HIS A 284 3.25 -16.74 6.87
N LEU A 285 3.08 -15.44 6.61
CA LEU A 285 4.16 -14.51 6.25
C LEU A 285 4.97 -14.03 7.45
N ARG A 286 4.27 -13.64 8.53
CA ARG A 286 4.81 -13.02 9.74
C ARG A 286 4.06 -13.49 10.98
N PRO A 287 4.11 -14.80 11.32
CA PRO A 287 3.44 -15.33 12.51
C PRO A 287 3.91 -14.63 13.80
N ASP A 288 5.15 -14.13 13.83
CA ASP A 288 5.72 -13.36 14.94
C ASP A 288 5.00 -12.03 15.22
N LEU A 289 4.24 -11.52 14.24
CA LEU A 289 3.42 -10.31 14.38
C LEU A 289 1.93 -10.63 14.64
N THR A 290 1.55 -11.88 14.82
CA THR A 290 0.14 -12.24 15.10
C THR A 290 -0.10 -12.45 16.58
N ARG A 291 -1.11 -11.78 17.12
CA ARG A 291 -1.50 -11.85 18.55
C ARG A 291 -2.81 -12.63 18.61
N MET A 292 -2.77 -13.88 18.18
CA MET A 292 -3.97 -14.71 18.00
C MET A 292 -4.74 -14.97 19.31
N ASP A 293 -4.10 -14.78 20.46
CA ASP A 293 -4.75 -14.77 21.78
C ASP A 293 -5.67 -13.57 22.01
N GLN A 294 -5.55 -12.52 21.19
CA GLN A 294 -6.34 -11.29 21.24
C GLN A 294 -7.37 -11.20 20.10
N VAL A 295 -7.46 -12.20 19.23
CA VAL A 295 -8.38 -12.17 18.09
C VAL A 295 -9.84 -12.10 18.55
N VAL A 296 -10.62 -11.23 17.93
CA VAL A 296 -12.05 -11.10 18.17
C VAL A 296 -12.75 -11.13 16.82
N ASP A 297 -13.75 -11.99 16.70
CA ASP A 297 -14.57 -12.10 15.49
C ASP A 297 -15.78 -11.17 15.60
N GLU A 298 -15.90 -10.24 14.66
CA GLU A 298 -17.04 -9.34 14.53
C GLU A 298 -17.66 -9.53 13.14
N THR A 299 -18.80 -10.21 13.09
CA THR A 299 -19.47 -10.61 11.83
C THR A 299 -20.96 -10.26 11.78
N ASP A 300 -21.49 -9.61 12.83
CA ASP A 300 -22.91 -9.21 12.95
C ASP A 300 -23.13 -7.75 12.54
N PHE A 301 -22.44 -7.32 11.49
CA PHE A 301 -22.58 -5.96 10.94
C PHE A 301 -23.83 -5.81 10.08
N ILE A 302 -24.29 -4.57 9.90
CA ILE A 302 -25.53 -4.27 9.18
C ILE A 302 -25.35 -4.62 7.69
N ALA A 303 -25.95 -5.73 7.25
CA ALA A 303 -25.85 -6.24 5.88
C ALA A 303 -27.21 -6.49 5.22
N THR A 304 -27.25 -6.31 3.91
CA THR A 304 -28.36 -6.67 3.02
C THR A 304 -27.82 -7.34 1.77
N ASP A 305 -28.69 -7.87 0.91
CA ASP A 305 -28.24 -8.40 -0.39
C ASP A 305 -27.66 -7.32 -1.32
N SER A 306 -27.98 -6.05 -1.07
CA SER A 306 -27.48 -4.91 -1.86
C SER A 306 -26.24 -4.24 -1.27
N TYR A 307 -25.86 -4.58 -0.04
CA TYR A 307 -24.68 -4.03 0.63
C TYR A 307 -24.22 -4.98 1.73
N TYR A 308 -23.00 -5.50 1.62
CA TYR A 308 -22.34 -6.27 2.67
C TYR A 308 -20.81 -6.14 2.53
N MET A 309 -20.12 -6.29 3.65
CA MET A 309 -18.65 -6.41 3.68
C MET A 309 -18.24 -7.89 3.74
N ASP A 310 -17.27 -8.29 2.93
CA ASP A 310 -16.55 -9.59 2.94
C ASP A 310 -15.22 -9.33 2.20
N TRP A 311 -14.47 -10.36 1.77
CA TRP A 311 -13.18 -10.11 1.07
C TRP A 311 -13.31 -9.35 -0.26
N VAL A 312 -14.51 -9.36 -0.86
CA VAL A 312 -14.90 -8.48 -1.96
C VAL A 312 -16.13 -7.73 -1.50
N GLU A 313 -16.01 -6.41 -1.36
CA GLU A 313 -17.16 -5.52 -1.19
C GLU A 313 -18.18 -5.82 -2.29
N GLY A 314 -19.40 -6.16 -1.86
CA GLY A 314 -20.40 -6.71 -2.75
C GLY A 314 -21.78 -6.10 -2.56
N GLY A 315 -22.66 -6.44 -3.51
CA GLY A 315 -23.99 -5.85 -3.61
C GLY A 315 -24.11 -4.83 -4.75
N ALA A 316 -25.25 -4.15 -4.79
CA ALA A 316 -25.58 -3.16 -5.82
C ALA A 316 -25.23 -1.72 -5.39
N LEU A 317 -24.98 -1.51 -4.10
CA LEU A 317 -24.68 -0.22 -3.50
C LEU A 317 -23.24 -0.19 -3.01
N VAL A 318 -22.61 0.97 -3.22
CA VAL A 318 -21.33 1.31 -2.60
C VAL A 318 -21.61 2.29 -1.47
N ALA A 319 -21.21 1.94 -0.25
CA ALA A 319 -21.42 2.76 0.94
C ALA A 319 -20.19 2.74 1.85
N ASN A 320 -20.09 3.75 2.70
CA ASN A 320 -19.01 3.90 3.69
C ASN A 320 -19.62 4.45 5.00
N PRO A 321 -20.37 3.60 5.74
CA PRO A 321 -20.88 3.99 7.05
C PRO A 321 -19.74 4.20 8.05
N PRO A 322 -19.97 4.93 9.16
CA PRO A 322 -19.04 4.96 10.28
C PRO A 322 -18.76 3.55 10.80
N TRP A 323 -17.49 3.19 10.98
CA TRP A 323 -17.12 1.84 11.46
C TRP A 323 -17.53 1.59 12.90
N GLU A 324 -17.67 2.64 13.71
CA GLU A 324 -18.16 2.55 15.10
C GLU A 324 -19.61 2.04 15.19
N ASP A 325 -20.37 2.08 14.09
CA ASP A 325 -21.73 1.53 14.05
C ASP A 325 -21.75 -0.01 14.01
N ASP A 326 -20.65 -0.63 13.54
CA ASP A 326 -20.60 -2.06 13.21
C ASP A 326 -19.53 -2.84 14.00
N THR A 327 -18.47 -2.18 14.49
CA THR A 327 -17.34 -2.84 15.14
C THR A 327 -16.81 -2.05 16.34
N ALA A 328 -16.52 -2.76 17.44
CA ALA A 328 -15.86 -2.22 18.62
C ALA A 328 -14.34 -2.44 18.59
N THR A 329 -13.86 -3.40 17.82
CA THR A 329 -12.44 -3.79 17.77
C THR A 329 -11.71 -3.26 16.53
N GLY A 330 -12.45 -2.80 15.54
CA GLY A 330 -11.95 -2.49 14.20
C GLY A 330 -11.93 -3.68 13.25
N ALA A 331 -12.25 -4.90 13.70
CA ALA A 331 -12.41 -6.04 12.83
C ALA A 331 -13.78 -6.05 12.13
N TYR A 332 -13.79 -6.35 10.83
CA TYR A 332 -14.96 -6.77 10.06
C TYR A 332 -14.70 -8.18 9.52
N GLY A 333 -14.72 -9.17 10.40
CA GLY A 333 -14.40 -10.52 9.98
C GLY A 333 -14.20 -11.52 11.10
N ALA A 334 -13.82 -12.74 10.70
CA ALA A 334 -13.61 -13.89 11.57
C ALA A 334 -12.15 -14.35 11.52
N GLY A 335 -11.26 -13.53 12.07
CA GLY A 335 -9.82 -13.83 12.13
C GLY A 335 -9.50 -15.13 12.88
N SER A 336 -10.33 -15.53 13.86
CA SER A 336 -10.11 -16.74 14.66
C SER A 336 -10.14 -18.04 13.85
N LEU A 337 -10.76 -18.01 12.66
CA LEU A 337 -10.89 -19.15 11.77
C LEU A 337 -9.68 -19.32 10.84
N ALA A 338 -8.74 -18.38 10.83
CA ALA A 338 -7.58 -18.42 9.97
C ALA A 338 -6.68 -19.64 10.26
N THR A 339 -6.04 -20.16 9.20
CA THR A 339 -5.01 -21.19 9.33
C THR A 339 -3.83 -20.90 8.43
N VAL A 340 -2.65 -21.39 8.82
CA VAL A 340 -1.42 -21.23 8.03
C VAL A 340 -1.57 -21.89 6.66
N GLU A 341 -2.24 -23.05 6.57
CA GLU A 341 -2.46 -23.76 5.31
C GLU A 341 -3.29 -22.95 4.33
N ASN A 342 -4.33 -22.27 4.82
CA ASN A 342 -5.13 -21.35 4.01
C ASN A 342 -4.31 -20.12 3.62
N GLY A 343 -3.44 -19.61 4.50
CA GLY A 343 -2.49 -18.53 4.19
C GLY A 343 -1.59 -18.85 3.00
N VAL A 344 -0.94 -20.03 3.03
CA VAL A 344 -0.11 -20.53 1.92
C VAL A 344 -0.94 -20.70 0.65
N ARG A 345 -2.12 -21.31 0.76
CA ARG A 345 -3.01 -21.58 -0.38
C ARG A 345 -3.44 -20.28 -1.07
N TRP A 346 -3.90 -19.29 -0.32
CA TRP A 346 -4.43 -18.05 -0.86
C TRP A 346 -3.34 -17.12 -1.36
N LEU A 347 -2.17 -17.10 -0.72
CA LEU A 347 -1.02 -16.36 -1.22
C LEU A 347 -0.60 -16.87 -2.61
N ASN A 348 -0.47 -18.19 -2.75
CA ASN A 348 -0.14 -18.81 -4.04
C ASN A 348 -1.22 -18.56 -5.11
N ALA A 349 -2.50 -18.57 -4.72
CA ALA A 349 -3.59 -18.25 -5.62
C ALA A 349 -3.54 -16.78 -6.09
N GLY A 350 -3.25 -15.85 -5.18
CA GLY A 350 -3.02 -14.44 -5.50
C GLY A 350 -1.86 -14.26 -6.47
N ILE A 351 -0.71 -14.91 -6.22
CA ILE A 351 0.45 -14.90 -7.11
C ILE A 351 0.08 -15.41 -8.51
N ALA A 352 -0.56 -16.58 -8.60
CA ALA A 352 -0.96 -17.18 -9.88
C ALA A 352 -1.90 -16.26 -10.66
N GLU A 353 -2.83 -15.61 -9.97
CA GLU A 353 -3.72 -14.62 -10.57
C GLU A 353 -2.98 -13.39 -11.09
N LYS A 354 -1.97 -12.87 -10.37
CA LYS A 354 -1.19 -11.72 -10.85
C LYS A 354 -0.28 -12.09 -12.01
N VAL A 355 0.25 -13.30 -12.05
CA VAL A 355 0.95 -13.85 -13.23
C VAL A 355 0.04 -13.86 -14.46
N ALA A 356 -1.20 -14.34 -14.32
CA ALA A 356 -2.17 -14.32 -15.42
C ALA A 356 -2.48 -12.89 -15.91
N HIS A 357 -2.65 -11.94 -14.99
CA HIS A 357 -2.83 -10.53 -15.35
C HIS A 357 -1.63 -9.93 -16.09
N ILE A 358 -0.40 -10.29 -15.73
CA ILE A 358 0.81 -9.85 -16.44
C ILE A 358 0.79 -10.33 -17.89
N HIS A 359 0.43 -11.59 -18.14
CA HIS A 359 0.26 -12.11 -19.50
C HIS A 359 -0.85 -11.38 -20.26
N GLU A 360 -1.99 -11.13 -19.62
CA GLU A 360 -3.11 -10.37 -20.21
C GLU A 360 -2.70 -8.95 -20.59
N ILE A 361 -1.95 -8.25 -19.74
CA ILE A 361 -1.41 -6.92 -20.02
C ILE A 361 -0.53 -6.94 -21.29
N HIS A 362 0.38 -7.92 -21.40
CA HIS A 362 1.22 -8.09 -22.59
C HIS A 362 0.39 -8.36 -23.85
N GLU A 363 -0.60 -9.23 -23.76
CA GLU A 363 -1.50 -9.57 -24.87
C GLU A 363 -2.30 -8.34 -25.32
N GLN A 364 -2.92 -7.63 -24.38
CA GLN A 364 -3.73 -6.44 -24.64
C GLN A 364 -2.90 -5.30 -25.23
N HIS A 365 -1.67 -5.10 -24.75
CA HIS A 365 -0.72 -4.14 -25.32
C HIS A 365 -0.35 -4.51 -26.76
N THR A 366 0.12 -5.75 -26.98
CA THR A 366 0.58 -6.24 -28.28
C THR A 366 -0.52 -6.18 -29.33
N ARG A 367 -1.75 -6.60 -28.99
CA ARG A 367 -2.91 -6.57 -29.90
C ARG A 367 -3.29 -5.14 -30.28
N ARG A 368 -3.18 -4.17 -29.37
CA ARG A 368 -3.45 -2.76 -29.65
C ARG A 368 -2.40 -2.18 -30.59
N GLU A 369 -1.11 -2.43 -30.36
CA GLU A 369 -0.06 -1.98 -31.29
C GLU A 369 -0.25 -2.57 -32.69
N ALA A 370 -0.50 -3.88 -32.80
CA ALA A 370 -0.77 -4.52 -34.08
C ALA A 370 -2.05 -3.99 -34.77
N LYS A 371 -3.09 -3.66 -34.01
CA LYS A 371 -4.30 -3.02 -34.56
C LYS A 371 -4.01 -1.60 -35.07
N ARG A 372 -3.24 -0.80 -34.32
CA ARG A 372 -2.84 0.56 -34.72
C ARG A 372 -2.03 0.55 -36.01
N GLN A 373 -1.01 -0.31 -36.11
CA GLN A 373 -0.19 -0.44 -37.32
C GLN A 373 -1.01 -0.81 -38.56
N ARG A 374 -2.00 -1.70 -38.41
CA ARG A 374 -2.89 -2.11 -39.51
C ARG A 374 -3.87 -1.03 -39.95
N VAL A 375 -4.41 -0.24 -39.02
CA VAL A 375 -5.52 0.70 -39.29
C VAL A 375 -5.02 2.11 -39.62
N LEU A 376 -3.94 2.56 -38.97
CA LEU A 376 -3.48 3.95 -39.04
C LEU A 376 -2.18 4.13 -39.85
N GLY A 377 -1.55 3.03 -40.28
CA GLY A 377 -0.20 3.06 -40.86
C GLY A 377 0.90 3.33 -39.82
N PRO A 378 2.19 3.39 -40.22
CA PRO A 378 3.26 3.81 -39.32
C PRO A 378 3.04 5.27 -38.90
N PHE A 379 3.11 5.53 -37.59
CA PHE A 379 2.99 6.87 -37.04
C PHE A 379 4.23 7.70 -37.41
N SER A 380 4.04 8.96 -37.85
CA SER A 380 5.12 9.95 -37.81
C SER A 380 5.16 10.55 -36.42
N ASP A 381 6.32 10.52 -35.77
CA ASP A 381 6.59 11.24 -34.53
C ASP A 381 6.67 12.75 -34.83
N THR A 382 5.52 13.40 -35.03
CA THR A 382 5.39 14.88 -35.09
C THR A 382 4.60 15.38 -33.92
#